data_AF-A0A1L8RD49-F1
#
_entry.id   AF-A0A1L8RD49-F1
#
_cell.length_a   1.000
_cell.length_b   1.000
_cell.length_c   1.000
_cell.angle_alpha   90.00
_cell.angle_beta   90.00
_cell.angle_gamma   90.00
#
_symmetry.space_group_name_H-M   'P 1'
#
loop_
_entity.id
_entity.type
_entity.pdbx_description
1 polymer ?
#
loop_
_entity_poly.entity_id
_entity_poly.type
_entity_poly.pdbx_seq_one_letter_code
_entity_poly.pdbx_strand_id
1 'polypeptide(L)' 'MISRIYFENKEIYGAPKIYKIRIGRGENSSLKRVQKLMWELGLRSITMKKYKTDKQANFGP' A
#
# COMPACT_ATOMS: atom_id res chain seq x y z
N MET A 1 -4.11 7.36 12.90
CA MET A 1 -3.66 8.36 11.90
C MET A 1 -3.29 7.64 10.60
N ILE A 2 -3.85 8.04 9.45
CA ILE A 2 -3.65 7.37 8.15
C ILE A 2 -2.21 7.50 7.65
N SER A 3 -1.63 8.69 7.77
CA SER A 3 -0.24 8.97 7.38
C SER A 3 0.76 8.08 8.12
N ARG A 4 0.54 7.82 9.42
CA ARG A 4 1.41 6.93 10.19
C ARG A 4 1.47 5.52 9.60
N ILE A 5 0.31 4.89 9.34
CA ILE A 5 0.26 3.55 8.74
C ILE A 5 0.89 3.57 7.34
N TYR A 6 0.66 4.65 6.58
CA TYR A 6 1.23 4.83 5.25
C TYR A 6 2.78 4.87 5.28
N PHE A 7 3.37 5.73 6.12
CA PHE A 7 4.83 5.85 6.23
C PHE A 7 5.49 4.62 6.89
N GLU A 8 4.87 4.03 7.91
CA GLU A 8 5.34 2.78 8.53
C GLU A 8 5.43 1.63 7.51
N ASN A 9 4.58 1.65 6.49
CA ASN A 9 4.55 0.64 5.43
C ASN A 9 5.24 1.09 4.13
N LYS A 10 6.20 2.03 4.23
CA LYS A 10 6.99 2.54 3.10
C LYS A 10 6.14 3.01 1.94
N GLU A 11 4.97 3.59 2.25
CA GLU A 11 4.07 4.18 1.26
C GLU A 11 3.43 3.15 0.29
N ILE A 12 3.65 1.84 0.54
CA ILE A 12 3.14 0.73 -0.28
C ILE A 12 1.63 0.54 -0.08
N TYR A 13 1.09 1.00 1.04
CA TYR A 13 -0.29 0.70 1.42
C TYR A 13 -1.24 1.79 0.94
N GLY A 14 -2.10 1.43 0.00
CA GLY A 14 -3.25 2.25 -0.40
C GLY A 14 -4.41 2.20 0.59
N ALA A 15 -5.46 2.98 0.27
CA ALA A 15 -6.66 3.10 1.09
C ALA A 15 -7.28 1.73 1.50
N PRO A 16 -7.36 0.71 0.63
CA PRO A 16 -7.92 -0.58 1.01
C PRO A 16 -7.15 -1.30 2.12
N LYS A 17 -5.81 -1.28 2.09
CA LYS A 17 -4.97 -1.93 3.12
C LYS A 17 -5.01 -1.16 4.43
N ILE A 18 -4.94 0.17 4.37
CA ILE A 18 -5.04 1.04 5.55
C ILE A 18 -6.41 0.84 6.23
N TYR A 19 -7.49 0.76 5.44
CA TYR A 19 -8.83 0.47 5.96
C TYR A 19 -8.92 -0.88 6.68
N LYS A 20 -8.34 -1.95 6.12
CA LYS A 20 -8.32 -3.28 6.77
C LYS A 20 -7.60 -3.26 8.12
N ILE A 21 -6.43 -2.62 8.19
CA ILE A 21 -5.67 -2.49 9.45
C ILE A 21 -6.49 -1.73 10.50
N ARG A 22 -7.22 -0.71 10.06
CA ARG A 22 -8.01 0.17 10.91
C ARG A 22 -9.25 -0.53 11.46
N ILE A 23 -9.97 -1.30 10.63
CA ILE A 23 -11.07 -2.17 11.09
C ILE A 23 -10.56 -3.24 12.06
N GLY A 24 -9.39 -3.84 11.78
CA GLY A 24 -8.77 -4.81 12.68
C GLY A 24 -8.42 -4.25 14.06
N ARG A 25 -8.30 -2.92 14.20
CA ARG A 25 -8.07 -2.21 15.47
C ARG A 25 -9.37 -1.77 16.16
N GLY A 26 -10.54 -2.10 15.60
CA GLY A 26 -11.84 -1.71 16.15
C GLY A 26 -12.32 -0.31 15.75
N GLU A 27 -11.65 0.36 14.79
CA GLU A 27 -12.10 1.67 14.33
C GLU A 27 -13.26 1.56 13.32
N ASN A 28 -14.42 2.12 13.68
CA ASN A 28 -15.59 2.23 12.81
C ASN A 28 -15.39 3.38 11.80
N SER A 29 -14.70 3.13 10.71
CA SER A 29 -14.48 4.14 9.68
C SER A 29 -14.58 3.54 8.30
N SER A 30 -15.42 4.11 7.45
CA SER A 30 -15.67 3.59 6.11
C SER A 30 -14.45 3.76 5.19
N LEU A 31 -14.34 2.87 4.19
CA LEU A 31 -13.30 2.95 3.16
C LEU A 31 -13.30 4.31 2.46
N LYS A 32 -14.48 4.88 2.18
CA LYS A 32 -14.62 6.22 1.58
C LYS A 32 -13.95 7.30 2.43
N ARG A 33 -14.04 7.22 3.76
CA ARG A 33 -13.38 8.18 4.65
C ARG A 33 -11.86 8.04 4.57
N VAL A 34 -11.34 6.82 4.48
CA VAL A 34 -9.90 6.58 4.27
C VAL A 34 -9.45 7.15 2.93
N GLN A 35 -10.20 6.89 1.86
CA GLN A 35 -9.91 7.41 0.52
C GLN A 35 -9.89 8.93 0.48
N LYS A 36 -10.91 9.59 1.06
CA LYS A 36 -10.99 11.05 1.10
C LYS A 36 -9.81 11.67 1.85
N LEU A 37 -9.48 11.12 3.01
CA LEU A 37 -8.32 11.56 3.80
C LEU A 37 -7.00 11.34 3.05
N MET A 38 -6.83 10.22 2.35
CA MET A 38 -5.64 10.02 1.51
C MET A 38 -5.58 11.03 0.36
N TRP A 39 -6.71 11.37 -0.26
CA TRP A 39 -6.77 12.38 -1.32
C TRP A 39 -6.47 13.78 -0.81
N GLU A 40 -7.06 14.18 0.31
CA GLU A 40 -6.82 15.46 0.99
C GLU A 40 -5.34 15.60 1.42
N LEU A 41 -4.70 14.49 1.80
CA LEU A 41 -3.28 14.45 2.17
C LEU A 41 -2.33 14.20 0.98
N GLY A 42 -2.85 14.02 -0.24
CA GLY A 42 -2.03 13.72 -1.42
C GLY A 42 -1.32 12.35 -1.40
N LEU A 43 -1.72 11.43 -0.52
CA LEU A 43 -1.06 10.13 -0.34
C LEU A 43 -1.48 9.15 -1.44
N ARG A 44 -0.51 8.52 -2.10
CA ARG A 44 -0.74 7.54 -3.16
C ARG A 44 0.07 6.28 -2.92
N SER A 45 -0.52 5.12 -3.19
CA SER A 45 0.17 3.84 -3.05
C SER A 45 1.35 3.78 -4.02
N ILE A 46 2.55 3.51 -3.52
CA ILE A 46 3.70 3.24 -4.39
C ILE A 46 3.64 1.78 -4.80
N THR A 47 3.59 1.53 -6.11
CA THR A 47 3.67 0.20 -6.68
C THR A 47 5.12 -0.05 -7.08
N MET A 48 5.87 -0.81 -6.28
CA MET A 48 7.21 -1.27 -6.69
C MET A 48 7.05 -2.28 -7.85
N LYS A 49 7.72 -2.03 -8.98
CA LYS A 49 7.83 -3.04 -10.04
C LYS A 49 8.63 -4.23 -9.50
N LYS A 50 8.06 -5.43 -9.60
CA LYS A 50 8.73 -6.68 -9.21
C LYS A 50 9.99 -6.85 -10.06
N TYR A 51 11.14 -7.17 -9.46
CA TYR A 51 12.39 -7.43 -10.17
C TYR A 51 12.19 -8.56 -11.19
N LYS A 52 12.48 -8.29 -12.47
CA LYS A 52 12.58 -9.34 -13.49
C LYS A 52 13.88 -10.11 -13.20
N THR A 53 13.79 -11.39 -12.86
CA THR A 53 14.98 -12.24 -12.83
C THR A 53 15.31 -12.60 -14.28
N ASP A 54 16.16 -11.82 -14.91
CA ASP A 54 16.79 -12.17 -16.18
C ASP A 54 17.95 -13.12 -15.88
N LYS A 55 17.64 -14.40 -15.65
CA LYS A 55 18.62 -15.50 -15.66
C LYS A 55 17.94 -16.78 -16.12
N GLN A 56 17.45 -16.77 -17.36
CA GLN A 56 17.45 -18.02 -18.11
C GLN A 56 18.86 -18.13 -18.67
N ALA A 57 19.78 -18.65 -17.83
CA ALA A 57 21.11 -18.99 -18.29
C ALA A 57 20.95 -19.96 -19.46
N ASN A 58 21.55 -19.62 -20.61
CA ASN A 58 21.66 -20.52 -21.74
C ASN A 58 22.35 -21.80 -21.25
N PHE A 59 21.58 -22.85 -21.02
CA PHE A 59 22.10 -24.20 -20.95
C PHE A 59 22.37 -24.65 -22.39
N GLY A 60 23.51 -24.20 -22.94
CA GLY A 60 24.25 -24.98 -23.94
C GLY A 60 25.11 -26.00 -23.18
N PRO A 61 25.42 -27.18 -23.75
CA PRO A 61 25.82 -27.41 -25.14
C PRO A 61 24.71 -27.85 -26.10
#